data_AF-A0A1Y1YEJ6-F1
#
_entry.id   AF-A0A1Y1YEJ6-F1
#
_cell.length_a   1.000
_cell.length_b   1.000
_cell.length_c   1.000
_cell.angle_alpha   90.00
_cell.angle_beta   90.00
_cell.angle_gamma   90.00
#
_symmetry.space_group_name_H-M   'P 1'
#
loop_
_entity.id
_entity.type
_entity.pdbx_description
1 polymer ?
#
loop_
_entity_poly.entity_id
_entity_poly.type
_entity_poly.pdbx_seq_one_letter_code
_entity_poly.pdbx_strand_id
1 'polypeptide(L)'
;MDQDQREVAKLWRVYRTVHQMAHDRGYLVSQAELDMDLEQFKNMYARAGMVDRNSLTFLVQKKDDPSDQLLVFFPEEKSVGVKPIRKYCERMVTQGIPKGIIVYQGTMTSSANKVIDQMSAKYNLESFHESELLVNITEHQLVPIHVVLAPEEKRTLLQRYRLKETQLPRIQPSDPVARYYGLKRGQVVKIIRPSETAGRYLTYRLCL
;
A
#
# COMPACT_ATOMS: atom_id res chain seq x y z
N MET A 1 31.44 -2.26 -2.86
CA MET A 1 30.19 -1.46 -2.86
C MET A 1 29.89 -1.13 -1.42
N ASP A 2 29.95 0.16 -1.07
CA ASP A 2 29.67 0.65 0.28
C ASP A 2 28.28 0.19 0.75
N GLN A 3 28.18 -0.21 2.02
CA GLN A 3 26.92 -0.64 2.63
C GLN A 3 25.84 0.44 2.50
N ASP A 4 26.24 1.71 2.61
CA ASP A 4 25.35 2.86 2.53
C ASP A 4 24.79 3.06 1.12
N GLN A 5 25.59 2.82 0.08
CA GLN A 5 25.11 2.88 -1.31
C GLN A 5 24.06 1.80 -1.60
N ARG A 6 24.18 0.63 -0.98
CA ARG A 6 23.19 -0.45 -1.09
C ARG A 6 21.90 -0.10 -0.36
N GLU A 7 21.99 0.49 0.84
CA GLU A 7 20.82 1.00 1.59
C GLU A 7 20.06 2.06 0.78
N VAL A 8 20.76 3.03 0.18
CA VAL A 8 20.14 4.07 -0.66
C VAL A 8 19.40 3.45 -1.84
N ALA A 9 20.05 2.54 -2.58
CA ALA A 9 19.43 1.89 -3.74
C ALA A 9 18.22 1.02 -3.33
N LYS A 10 18.30 0.35 -2.18
CA LYS A 10 17.20 -0.43 -1.60
C LYS A 10 16.00 0.47 -1.31
N LEU A 11 16.24 1.58 -0.62
CA LEU A 11 15.19 2.51 -0.19
C LEU A 11 14.56 3.24 -1.37
N TRP A 12 15.33 3.58 -2.41
CA TRP A 12 14.81 4.10 -3.67
C TRP A 12 13.78 3.15 -4.32
N ARG A 13 14.07 1.84 -4.38
CA ARG A 13 13.13 0.84 -4.93
C ARG A 13 11.84 0.77 -4.11
N VAL A 14 11.97 0.74 -2.78
CA VAL A 14 10.82 0.76 -1.86
C VAL A 14 9.98 2.01 -2.08
N TYR A 15 10.63 3.18 -2.15
CA TYR A 15 9.96 4.46 -2.36
C TYR A 15 9.17 4.47 -3.68
N ARG A 16 9.78 3.98 -4.77
CA ARG A 16 9.11 3.83 -6.06
C ARG A 16 7.90 2.90 -5.98
N THR A 17 8.04 1.71 -5.39
CA THR A 17 6.93 0.75 -5.23
C THR A 17 5.77 1.35 -4.43
N VAL A 18 6.07 2.16 -3.41
CA VAL A 18 5.04 2.83 -2.61
C VAL A 18 4.30 3.89 -3.42
N HIS A 19 4.98 4.65 -4.28
CA HIS A 19 4.34 5.61 -5.19
C HIS A 19 3.48 4.90 -6.24
N GLN A 20 3.96 3.80 -6.81
CA GLN A 20 3.18 2.96 -7.71
C GLN A 20 1.93 2.40 -6.99
N MET A 21 2.08 1.92 -5.76
CA MET A 21 0.96 1.43 -4.94
C MET A 21 -0.07 2.53 -4.67
N ALA A 22 0.38 3.74 -4.34
CA ALA A 22 -0.52 4.89 -4.16
C ALA A 22 -1.26 5.22 -5.46
N HIS A 23 -0.55 5.24 -6.59
CA HIS A 23 -1.16 5.46 -7.90
C HIS A 23 -2.21 4.40 -8.25
N ASP A 24 -1.90 3.11 -8.06
CA ASP A 24 -2.78 1.98 -8.36
C ASP A 24 -4.03 1.94 -7.46
N ARG A 25 -3.93 2.49 -6.23
CA ARG A 25 -5.08 2.69 -5.34
C ARG A 25 -5.96 3.89 -5.74
N GLY A 26 -5.61 4.60 -6.82
CA GLY A 26 -6.36 5.75 -7.34
C GLY A 26 -5.99 7.09 -6.70
N TYR A 27 -4.85 7.19 -5.99
CA TYR A 27 -4.34 8.46 -5.52
C TYR A 27 -3.62 9.24 -6.62
N LEU A 28 -3.63 10.56 -6.49
CA LEU A 28 -2.92 11.46 -7.39
C LEU A 28 -1.43 11.44 -7.04
N VAL A 29 -0.65 10.90 -7.96
CA VAL A 29 0.82 10.86 -7.91
C VAL A 29 1.31 11.41 -9.25
N SER A 30 2.30 12.30 -9.22
CA SER A 30 2.84 12.88 -10.43
C SER A 30 3.73 11.88 -11.18
N GLN A 31 3.83 12.03 -12.51
CA GLN A 31 4.70 11.17 -13.32
C GLN A 31 6.18 11.30 -12.91
N ALA A 32 6.59 12.51 -12.49
CA ALA A 32 7.94 12.76 -12.00
C ALA A 32 8.26 11.96 -10.73
N GLU A 33 7.29 11.72 -9.85
CA GLU A 33 7.48 10.89 -8.65
C GLU A 33 7.51 9.39 -9.00
N LEU A 34 6.73 8.95 -9.99
CA LEU A 34 6.69 7.55 -10.43
C LEU A 34 7.97 7.12 -11.16
N ASP A 35 8.50 8.00 -12.01
CA ASP A 35 9.66 7.75 -12.86
C ASP A 35 10.97 8.27 -12.26
N MET A 36 10.96 8.65 -10.97
CA MET A 36 12.14 9.17 -10.28
C MET A 36 13.31 8.18 -10.37
N ASP A 37 14.41 8.62 -10.97
CA ASP A 37 15.61 7.79 -11.07
C ASP A 37 16.44 7.79 -9.77
N LEU A 38 17.43 6.90 -9.69
CA LEU A 38 18.26 6.74 -8.50
C LEU A 38 19.12 7.98 -8.19
N GLU A 39 19.57 8.71 -9.20
CA GLU A 39 20.42 9.90 -9.02
C GLU A 39 19.60 11.09 -8.54
N GLN A 40 18.40 11.28 -9.08
CA GLN A 40 17.41 12.24 -8.59
C GLN A 40 17.05 11.95 -7.14
N PHE A 41 16.77 10.69 -6.81
CA PHE A 41 16.47 10.28 -5.44
C PHE A 41 17.63 10.59 -4.48
N LYS A 42 18.87 10.30 -4.88
CA LYS A 42 20.07 10.64 -4.09
C LYS A 42 20.18 12.14 -3.84
N ASN A 43 20.02 12.94 -4.88
CA ASN A 43 20.15 14.40 -4.79
C ASN A 43 19.08 15.02 -3.87
N MET A 44 17.86 14.47 -3.86
CA MET A 44 16.77 14.97 -3.04
C MET A 44 16.84 14.49 -1.59
N TYR A 45 17.12 13.20 -1.37
CA TYR A 45 16.91 12.54 -0.08
C TYR A 45 18.17 11.97 0.57
N ALA A 46 19.28 11.77 -0.17
CA ALA A 46 20.51 11.18 0.33
C ALA A 46 21.64 12.21 0.45
N ARG A 47 21.62 13.02 1.50
CA ARG A 47 22.71 13.97 1.77
C ARG A 47 23.91 13.23 2.35
N ALA A 48 25.11 13.46 1.79
CA ALA A 48 26.35 12.82 2.23
C ALA A 48 26.31 11.27 2.27
N GLY A 49 25.47 10.64 1.43
CA GLY A 49 25.34 9.18 1.36
C GLY A 49 24.37 8.56 2.37
N MET A 50 23.79 9.35 3.28
CA MET A 50 22.78 8.89 4.23
C MET A 50 21.39 9.41 3.86
N VAL A 51 20.38 8.55 3.92
CA VAL A 51 18.99 8.93 3.62
C VAL A 51 18.27 9.38 4.89
N ASP A 52 17.72 10.58 4.88
CA ASP A 52 16.79 11.03 5.92
C ASP A 52 15.40 10.42 5.66
N ARG A 53 15.06 9.37 6.40
CA ARG A 53 13.77 8.68 6.25
C ARG A 53 12.57 9.56 6.59
N ASN A 54 12.71 10.53 7.49
CA ASN A 54 11.60 11.43 7.81
C ASN A 54 11.20 12.29 6.61
N SER A 55 12.17 12.67 5.78
CA SER A 55 11.95 13.44 4.54
C SER A 55 11.24 12.64 3.44
N LEU A 56 11.23 11.30 3.52
CA LEU A 56 10.49 10.43 2.61
C LEU A 56 8.99 10.36 2.93
N THR A 57 8.56 10.91 4.07
CA THR A 57 7.14 10.93 4.44
C THR A 57 6.36 11.87 3.53
N PHE A 58 5.33 11.36 2.86
CA PHE A 58 4.54 12.13 1.90
C PHE A 58 3.04 11.91 2.06
N LEU A 59 2.26 12.86 1.56
CA LEU A 59 0.80 12.89 1.58
C LEU A 59 0.28 12.88 0.15
N VAL A 60 -0.69 12.00 -0.14
CA VAL A 60 -1.39 11.98 -1.42
C VAL A 60 -2.90 12.10 -1.21
N GLN A 61 -3.59 12.62 -2.21
CA GLN A 61 -5.04 12.79 -2.22
C GLN A 61 -5.64 11.96 -3.34
N LYS A 62 -6.88 11.48 -3.16
CA LYS A 62 -7.53 10.66 -4.18
C LYS A 62 -7.94 11.50 -5.39
N LYS A 63 -7.86 10.90 -6.59
CA LYS A 63 -8.22 11.58 -7.86
C LYS A 63 -9.70 12.00 -7.87
N ASP A 64 -10.58 11.13 -7.36
CA ASP A 64 -12.04 11.35 -7.38
C ASP A 64 -12.57 12.10 -6.15
N ASP A 65 -11.81 12.10 -5.05
CA ASP A 65 -12.23 12.68 -3.76
C ASP A 65 -11.04 13.27 -3.01
N PRO A 66 -10.83 14.60 -3.08
CA PRO A 66 -9.72 15.27 -2.39
C PRO A 66 -9.75 15.15 -0.86
N SER A 67 -10.91 14.83 -0.26
CA SER A 67 -11.03 14.59 1.18
C SER A 67 -10.47 13.24 1.59
N ASP A 68 -10.39 12.29 0.65
CA ASP A 68 -9.78 10.99 0.84
C ASP A 68 -8.26 11.10 0.66
N GLN A 69 -7.57 11.31 1.78
CA GLN A 69 -6.13 11.49 1.83
C GLN A 69 -5.43 10.30 2.47
N LEU A 70 -4.21 10.02 2.01
CA LEU A 70 -3.34 8.95 2.51
C LEU A 70 -1.98 9.51 2.89
N LEU A 71 -1.57 9.29 4.14
CA LEU A 71 -0.29 9.71 4.68
C LEU A 71 0.66 8.51 4.82
N VAL A 72 1.84 8.57 4.21
CA VAL A 72 2.81 7.47 4.24
C VAL A 72 4.02 7.85 5.07
N PHE A 73 4.36 7.03 6.07
CA PHE A 73 5.45 7.25 7.01
C PHE A 73 6.59 6.27 6.80
N PHE A 74 7.82 6.78 6.94
CA PHE A 74 9.05 5.98 6.93
C PHE A 74 9.80 6.20 8.25
N PRO A 75 9.61 5.31 9.26
CA PRO A 75 10.32 5.42 10.52
C PRO A 75 11.83 5.22 10.35
N GLU A 76 12.59 6.03 11.06
CA GLU A 76 14.06 5.97 11.05
C GLU A 76 14.60 4.79 11.87
N GLU A 77 13.94 4.48 12.99
CA GLU A 77 14.30 3.40 13.92
C GLU A 77 14.15 2.02 13.27
N LYS A 78 15.17 1.17 13.37
CA LYS A 78 15.12 -0.22 12.86
C LYS A 78 14.08 -1.07 13.58
N SER A 79 13.95 -0.89 14.89
CA SER A 79 12.92 -1.51 15.71
C SER A 79 11.95 -0.43 16.14
N VAL A 80 10.74 -0.45 15.60
CA VAL A 80 9.81 0.65 15.83
C VAL A 80 9.01 0.37 17.11
N GLY A 81 9.11 1.31 18.05
CA GLY A 81 8.41 1.24 19.34
C GLY A 81 7.01 1.84 19.32
N VAL A 82 6.37 1.92 20.49
CA VAL A 82 5.04 2.56 20.64
C VAL A 82 5.10 4.08 20.43
N LYS A 83 6.20 4.73 20.82
CA LYS A 83 6.34 6.19 20.81
C LYS A 83 6.28 6.78 19.39
N PRO A 84 7.02 6.26 18.38
CA PRO A 84 6.86 6.72 17.00
C PRO A 84 5.44 6.54 16.46
N ILE A 85 4.82 5.37 16.71
CA ILE A 85 3.45 5.08 16.24
C ILE A 85 2.44 6.07 16.80
N ARG A 86 2.51 6.39 18.10
CA ARG A 86 1.62 7.39 18.71
C ARG A 86 1.81 8.78 18.09
N LYS A 87 3.06 9.20 17.85
CA LYS A 87 3.37 10.46 17.17
C LYS A 87 2.76 10.52 15.76
N TYR A 88 2.81 9.41 15.01
CA TYR A 88 2.18 9.35 13.68
C TYR A 88 0.66 9.40 13.76
N CYS A 89 0.05 8.68 14.69
CA CYS A 89 -1.40 8.74 14.93
C CYS A 89 -1.84 10.17 15.34
N GLU A 90 -1.11 10.83 16.23
CA GLU A 90 -1.38 12.22 16.64
C GLU A 90 -1.30 13.18 15.45
N ARG A 91 -0.31 13.01 14.57
CA ARG A 91 -0.21 13.78 13.32
C ARG A 91 -1.40 13.52 12.40
N MET A 92 -1.83 12.27 12.24
CA MET A 92 -3.03 11.92 11.47
C MET A 92 -4.29 12.57 12.06
N VAL A 93 -4.45 12.56 13.38
CA VAL A 93 -5.57 13.21 14.08
C VAL A 93 -5.57 14.72 13.84
N THR A 94 -4.40 15.35 14.00
CA THR A 94 -4.24 16.81 13.87
C THR A 94 -4.54 17.29 12.46
N GLN A 95 -4.16 16.49 11.45
CA GLN A 95 -4.40 16.79 10.05
C GLN A 95 -5.77 16.30 9.55
N GLY A 96 -6.53 15.56 10.38
CA GLY A 96 -7.82 14.99 10.00
C GLY A 96 -7.74 13.89 8.94
N ILE A 97 -6.59 13.20 8.81
CA ILE A 97 -6.35 12.21 7.76
C ILE A 97 -6.67 10.80 8.29
N PRO A 98 -7.66 10.09 7.71
CA PRO A 98 -8.09 8.80 8.24
C PRO A 98 -7.20 7.62 7.83
N LYS A 99 -6.41 7.72 6.75
CA LYS A 99 -5.64 6.60 6.18
C LYS A 99 -4.15 6.81 6.32
N GLY A 100 -3.44 5.76 6.73
CA GLY A 100 -2.00 5.82 6.90
C GLY A 100 -1.31 4.54 6.48
N ILE A 101 -0.09 4.66 5.95
CA ILE A 101 0.81 3.52 5.70
C ILE A 101 2.12 3.75 6.45
N ILE A 102 2.63 2.73 7.11
CA ILE A 102 3.92 2.75 7.82
C ILE A 102 4.86 1.73 7.16
N VAL A 103 5.98 2.20 6.63
CA VAL A 103 7.00 1.37 5.98
C VAL A 103 8.20 1.21 6.93
N TYR A 104 8.30 0.06 7.59
CA TYR A 104 9.32 -0.20 8.62
C TYR A 104 10.45 -1.11 8.12
N GLN A 105 11.65 -0.96 8.71
CA GLN A 105 12.86 -1.64 8.22
C GLN A 105 13.12 -3.01 8.86
N GLY A 106 13.05 -3.06 10.19
CA GLY A 106 13.35 -4.26 10.97
C GLY A 106 12.08 -4.82 11.58
N THR A 107 11.98 -4.82 12.89
CA THR A 107 10.84 -5.42 13.58
C THR A 107 9.91 -4.37 14.15
N MET A 108 8.63 -4.75 14.23
CA MET A 108 7.64 -4.01 14.98
C MET A 108 7.46 -4.66 16.35
N THR A 109 7.60 -3.88 17.43
CA THR A 109 7.38 -4.42 18.78
C THR A 109 5.92 -4.88 18.93
N SER A 110 5.68 -5.98 19.65
CA SER A 110 4.32 -6.51 19.84
C SER A 110 3.36 -5.47 20.45
N SER A 111 3.88 -4.59 21.31
CA SER A 111 3.14 -3.46 21.87
C SER A 111 2.76 -2.42 20.82
N ALA A 112 3.65 -2.13 19.86
CA ALA A 112 3.34 -1.24 18.75
C ALA A 112 2.26 -1.82 17.83
N ASN A 113 2.33 -3.12 17.51
CA ASN A 113 1.28 -3.81 16.74
C ASN A 113 -0.09 -3.71 17.43
N LYS A 114 -0.16 -3.93 18.74
CA LYS A 114 -1.40 -3.73 19.51
C LYS A 114 -1.96 -2.32 19.41
N VAL A 115 -1.10 -1.30 19.37
CA VAL A 115 -1.52 0.10 19.20
C VAL A 115 -2.04 0.35 17.79
N ILE A 116 -1.39 -0.21 16.77
CA ILE A 116 -1.88 -0.18 15.39
C ILE A 116 -3.26 -0.83 15.32
N ASP A 117 -3.45 -2.02 15.90
CA ASP A 117 -4.73 -2.72 15.91
C ASP A 117 -5.83 -1.93 16.64
N GLN A 118 -5.53 -1.33 17.79
CA GLN A 118 -6.46 -0.48 18.53
C GLN A 118 -6.87 0.77 17.75
N MET A 119 -5.90 1.39 17.07
CA MET A 119 -6.15 2.58 16.26
C MET A 119 -6.76 2.24 14.90
N SER A 120 -6.61 0.99 14.42
CA SER A 120 -7.10 0.52 13.12
C SER A 120 -8.62 0.68 12.95
N ALA A 121 -9.35 0.63 14.07
CA ALA A 121 -10.80 0.80 14.10
C ALA A 121 -11.25 2.25 13.83
N LYS A 122 -10.38 3.22 14.12
CA LYS A 122 -10.66 4.66 13.93
C LYS A 122 -9.92 5.23 12.72
N TYR A 123 -8.72 4.72 12.45
CA TYR A 123 -7.83 5.14 11.38
C TYR A 123 -7.42 3.90 10.59
N ASN A 124 -7.56 3.92 9.27
CA ASN A 124 -7.16 2.80 8.42
C ASN A 124 -5.63 2.80 8.28
N LEU A 125 -4.96 2.29 9.31
CA LEU A 125 -3.51 2.21 9.40
C LEU A 125 -3.02 0.86 8.91
N GLU A 126 -2.13 0.88 7.93
CA GLU A 126 -1.50 -0.31 7.34
C GLU A 126 0.01 -0.26 7.59
N SER A 127 0.63 -1.40 7.78
CA SER A 127 2.09 -1.51 7.92
C SER A 127 2.67 -2.43 6.86
N PHE A 128 3.85 -2.12 6.37
CA PHE A 128 4.62 -2.91 5.41
C PHE A 128 6.07 -2.99 5.84
N HIS A 129 6.63 -4.19 5.76
CA HIS A 129 8.06 -4.35 5.91
C HIS A 129 8.72 -3.91 4.60
N GLU A 130 9.85 -3.20 4.68
CA GLU A 130 10.52 -2.66 3.48
C GLU A 130 10.89 -3.77 2.48
N SER A 131 11.18 -4.98 2.95
CA SER A 131 11.48 -6.12 2.08
C SER A 131 10.30 -6.56 1.22
N GLU A 132 9.06 -6.34 1.68
CA GLU A 132 7.83 -6.64 0.93
C GLU A 132 7.66 -5.69 -0.27
N LEU A 133 8.30 -4.52 -0.22
CA LEU A 133 8.14 -3.42 -1.17
C LEU A 133 9.36 -3.24 -2.09
N LEU A 134 10.37 -4.11 -2.00
CA LEU A 134 11.56 -4.03 -2.87
C LEU A 134 11.25 -4.26 -4.35
N VAL A 135 10.20 -5.03 -4.61
CA VAL A 135 9.73 -5.38 -5.95
C VAL A 135 8.22 -5.23 -5.92
N ASN A 136 7.67 -4.55 -6.93
CA ASN A 136 6.24 -4.47 -7.08
C ASN A 136 5.69 -5.83 -7.54
N ILE A 137 4.95 -6.51 -6.65
CA ILE A 137 4.38 -7.83 -6.94
C ILE A 137 3.33 -7.80 -8.05
N THR A 138 2.69 -6.66 -8.31
CA THR A 138 1.64 -6.56 -9.35
C THR A 138 2.21 -6.58 -10.76
N GLU A 139 3.50 -6.27 -10.93
CA GLU A 139 4.21 -6.34 -12.21
C GLU A 139 4.73 -7.75 -12.51
N HIS A 140 4.60 -8.70 -11.58
CA HIS A 140 5.09 -10.06 -11.76
C HIS A 140 4.22 -10.86 -12.75
N GLN A 141 4.84 -11.62 -13.65
CA GLN A 141 4.16 -12.38 -14.72
C GLN A 141 3.04 -13.32 -14.21
N LEU A 142 3.24 -13.95 -13.04
CA LEU A 142 2.26 -14.88 -12.45
C LEU A 142 1.12 -14.16 -11.71
N VAL A 143 1.21 -12.84 -11.50
CA VAL A 143 0.19 -12.07 -10.79
C VAL A 143 -0.73 -11.42 -11.83
N PRO A 144 -2.00 -11.87 -11.93
CA PRO A 144 -2.95 -11.25 -12.86
C PRO A 144 -3.37 -9.85 -12.42
N ILE A 145 -4.04 -9.12 -13.30
CA ILE A 145 -4.54 -7.78 -13.00
C ILE A 145 -5.72 -7.88 -12.04
N HIS A 146 -5.66 -7.11 -10.96
CA HIS A 146 -6.70 -7.01 -9.94
C HIS A 146 -7.32 -5.62 -9.96
N VAL A 147 -8.64 -5.54 -10.00
CA VAL A 147 -9.40 -4.29 -9.99
C VAL A 147 -10.42 -4.34 -8.87
N VAL A 148 -10.33 -3.41 -7.92
CA VAL A 148 -11.28 -3.31 -6.81
C VAL A 148 -12.61 -2.79 -7.34
N LEU A 149 -13.70 -3.51 -7.09
CA LEU A 149 -15.03 -3.10 -7.54
C LEU A 149 -15.62 -2.04 -6.60
N ALA A 150 -16.28 -1.04 -7.19
CA ALA A 150 -17.12 -0.12 -6.44
C ALA A 150 -18.34 -0.85 -5.85
N PRO A 151 -18.98 -0.31 -4.78
CA PRO A 151 -20.16 -0.92 -4.17
C PRO A 151 -21.31 -1.16 -5.16
N GLU A 152 -21.51 -0.23 -6.10
CA GLU A 152 -22.52 -0.34 -7.14
C GLU A 152 -22.21 -1.49 -8.12
N GLU A 153 -20.96 -1.61 -8.56
CA GLU A 153 -20.51 -2.69 -9.45
C GLU A 153 -20.62 -4.06 -8.76
N LYS A 154 -20.29 -4.14 -7.47
CA LYS A 154 -20.50 -5.32 -6.64
C LYS A 154 -21.98 -5.72 -6.63
N ARG A 155 -22.88 -4.76 -6.42
CA ARG A 155 -24.33 -5.02 -6.42
C ARG A 155 -24.80 -5.56 -7.78
N THR A 156 -24.38 -4.92 -8.87
CA THR A 156 -24.69 -5.37 -10.24
C THR A 156 -24.16 -6.77 -10.51
N LEU A 157 -22.94 -7.10 -10.06
CA LEU A 157 -22.35 -8.43 -10.18
C LEU A 157 -23.22 -9.49 -9.49
N LEU A 158 -23.57 -9.26 -8.23
CA LEU A 158 -24.38 -10.20 -7.44
C LEU A 158 -25.77 -10.39 -8.04
N GLN A 159 -26.40 -9.32 -8.52
CA GLN A 159 -27.70 -9.38 -9.21
C GLN A 159 -27.62 -10.15 -10.52
N ARG A 160 -26.61 -9.87 -11.36
CA ARG A 160 -26.44 -10.51 -12.67
C ARG A 160 -26.29 -12.02 -12.57
N TYR A 161 -25.50 -12.49 -11.59
CA TYR A 161 -25.27 -13.92 -11.39
C TYR A 161 -26.22 -14.56 -10.35
N ARG A 162 -27.13 -13.77 -9.76
CA ARG A 162 -28.05 -14.21 -8.69
C ARG A 162 -27.32 -14.90 -7.54
N LEU A 163 -26.19 -14.33 -7.13
CA LEU A 163 -25.32 -14.86 -6.08
C LEU A 163 -25.48 -14.09 -4.76
N LYS A 164 -25.30 -14.80 -3.66
CA LYS A 164 -25.00 -14.22 -2.33
C LYS A 164 -23.50 -13.98 -2.22
N GLU A 165 -23.09 -13.00 -1.42
CA GLU A 165 -21.67 -12.69 -1.21
C GLU A 165 -20.87 -13.91 -0.75
N THR A 166 -21.45 -14.72 0.13
CA THR A 166 -20.83 -15.92 0.70
C THR A 166 -20.49 -17.01 -0.33
N GLN A 167 -21.10 -16.95 -1.52
CA GLN A 167 -20.87 -17.90 -2.61
C GLN A 167 -19.69 -17.49 -3.51
N LEU A 168 -19.16 -16.28 -3.36
CA LEU A 168 -17.98 -15.86 -4.10
C LEU A 168 -16.73 -16.58 -3.55
N PRO A 169 -15.78 -16.97 -4.43
CA PRO A 169 -14.46 -17.39 -4.01
C PRO A 169 -13.80 -16.33 -3.13
N ARG A 170 -12.94 -16.74 -2.20
CA ARG A 170 -12.44 -15.86 -1.14
C ARG A 170 -10.98 -15.46 -1.40
N ILE A 171 -10.62 -14.27 -0.96
CA ILE A 171 -9.23 -13.81 -0.83
C ILE A 171 -9.01 -13.37 0.62
N GLN A 172 -7.87 -13.74 1.19
CA GLN A 172 -7.55 -13.37 2.57
C GLN A 172 -7.09 -11.91 2.62
N PRO A 173 -7.32 -11.16 3.72
CA PRO A 173 -6.85 -9.79 3.86
C PRO A 173 -5.33 -9.74 4.02
N SER A 174 -4.72 -10.85 4.44
CA SER A 174 -3.26 -11.06 4.52
C SER A 174 -2.62 -11.42 3.18
N ASP A 175 -3.40 -11.67 2.13
CA ASP A 175 -2.86 -11.93 0.79
C ASP A 175 -2.03 -10.71 0.32
N PRO A 176 -0.82 -10.91 -0.25
CA PRO A 176 0.03 -9.80 -0.67
C PRO A 176 -0.68 -8.79 -1.59
N VAL A 177 -1.51 -9.26 -2.52
CA VAL A 177 -2.25 -8.37 -3.44
C VAL A 177 -3.40 -7.69 -2.71
N ALA A 178 -4.07 -8.39 -1.78
CA ALA A 178 -5.10 -7.77 -0.95
C ALA A 178 -4.52 -6.65 -0.07
N ARG A 179 -3.34 -6.87 0.52
CA ARG A 179 -2.59 -5.83 1.26
C ARG A 179 -2.16 -4.70 0.33
N TYR A 180 -1.64 -5.00 -0.86
CA TYR A 180 -1.23 -3.97 -1.84
C TYR A 180 -2.37 -3.01 -2.19
N TYR A 181 -3.59 -3.51 -2.44
CA TYR A 181 -4.75 -2.67 -2.73
C TYR A 181 -5.50 -2.16 -1.48
N GLY A 182 -5.08 -2.57 -0.28
CA GLY A 182 -5.74 -2.18 0.98
C GLY A 182 -7.16 -2.73 1.11
N LEU A 183 -7.42 -3.92 0.56
CA LEU A 183 -8.75 -4.55 0.55
C LEU A 183 -9.30 -4.73 1.97
N LYS A 184 -10.54 -4.28 2.18
CA LYS A 184 -11.29 -4.46 3.42
C LYS A 184 -12.30 -5.60 3.28
N ARG A 185 -12.69 -6.16 4.43
CA ARG A 185 -13.71 -7.22 4.50
C ARG A 185 -14.98 -6.79 3.79
N GLY A 186 -15.54 -7.68 2.98
CA GLY A 186 -16.74 -7.43 2.19
C GLY A 186 -16.48 -6.78 0.83
N GLN A 187 -15.26 -6.30 0.54
CA GLN A 187 -14.94 -5.79 -0.79
C GLN A 187 -14.72 -6.95 -1.78
N VAL A 188 -15.07 -6.72 -3.04
CA VAL A 188 -14.89 -7.69 -4.12
C VAL A 188 -13.85 -7.17 -5.08
N VAL A 189 -12.91 -8.04 -5.45
CA VAL A 189 -11.89 -7.76 -6.46
C VAL A 189 -12.21 -8.56 -7.73
N LYS A 190 -12.17 -7.89 -8.87
CA LYS A 190 -12.22 -8.49 -10.20
C LYS A 190 -10.80 -8.83 -10.64
N ILE A 191 -10.60 -10.04 -11.10
CA ILE A 191 -9.32 -10.56 -11.53
C ILE A 191 -9.40 -10.87 -13.02
N ILE A 192 -8.49 -10.28 -13.79
CA ILE A 192 -8.37 -10.46 -15.23
C ILE A 192 -7.09 -11.25 -15.48
N ARG A 193 -7.23 -12.52 -15.89
CA ARG A 193 -6.08 -13.39 -16.15
C ARG A 193 -6.04 -13.84 -17.61
N PRO A 194 -4.85 -14.03 -18.20
CA PRO A 194 -4.74 -14.70 -19.48
C PRO A 194 -5.23 -16.14 -19.36
N SER A 195 -5.86 -16.65 -20.41
CA SER A 195 -6.36 -18.02 -20.50
C SER A 195 -6.00 -18.57 -21.87
N GLU A 196 -5.41 -19.76 -21.89
CA GLU A 196 -5.01 -20.42 -23.15
C GLU A 196 -6.22 -20.73 -24.05
N THR A 197 -7.36 -21.07 -23.46
CA THR A 197 -8.57 -21.44 -24.20
C THR A 197 -9.46 -20.25 -24.57
N ALA A 198 -9.62 -19.29 -23.67
CA ALA A 198 -10.57 -18.18 -23.82
C ALA A 198 -9.90 -16.82 -24.12
N GLY A 199 -8.57 -16.77 -24.23
CA GLY A 199 -7.77 -15.55 -24.33
C GLY A 199 -7.70 -14.80 -23.00
N ARG A 200 -8.84 -14.32 -22.48
CA ARG A 200 -8.95 -13.65 -21.18
C ARG A 200 -10.07 -14.27 -20.36
N TYR A 201 -9.77 -14.61 -19.11
CA TYR A 201 -10.72 -15.13 -18.14
C TYR A 201 -10.95 -14.13 -17.02
N LEU A 202 -12.22 -13.83 -16.75
CA LEU A 202 -12.65 -12.95 -15.66
C LEU A 202 -13.12 -13.77 -14.48
N THR A 203 -12.60 -13.48 -13.29
CA THR A 203 -13.08 -14.07 -12.04
C THR A 203 -13.19 -13.02 -10.94
N TYR A 204 -13.93 -13.33 -9.89
CA TYR A 204 -14.22 -12.40 -8.80
C TYR A 204 -13.93 -13.07 -7.47
N ARG A 205 -13.30 -12.33 -6.54
CA ARG A 205 -13.03 -12.81 -5.18
C ARG A 205 -13.53 -11.82 -4.14
N LEU A 206 -14.14 -12.33 -3.07
CA LEU A 206 -14.55 -11.58 -1.90
C LEU A 206 -13.45 -11.57 -0.84
N CYS A 207 -13.09 -10.39 -0.33
CA CYS A 207 -12.18 -10.24 0.79
C CYS A 207 -12.90 -10.55 2.12
N LEU A 208 -12.35 -11.49 2.91
CA LEU A 208 -12.94 -12.00 4.16
C LEU A 208 -11.91 -12.11 5.28
#